data_AF-A0A7J3CBD9-F1
#
_entry.id   AF-A0A7J3CBD9-F1
#
_cell.length_a   1.000
_cell.length_b   1.000
_cell.length_c   1.000
_cell.angle_alpha   90.00
_cell.angle_beta   90.00
_cell.angle_gamma   90.00
#
_symmetry.space_group_name_H-M   'P 1'
#
loop_
_entity.id
_entity.type
_entity.pdbx_description
1 polymer ?
#
loop_
_entity_poly.entity_id
_entity_poly.type
_entity_poly.pdbx_seq_one_letter_code
_entity_poly.pdbx_strand_id
1 'polypeptide(L)'
;MNDDKSYRDGYKDGIKFAIQAARMLGISEEFIDRLEREYSSGNGENAIKLVYGETYLIYERRNKKGMEIISEVAVQGFPIIVMSRDARSPVGSFKNVKFAPITYDETLGGFNPTQLSQMQEYVISNLKERGVLYIDCIDYIFSTSSSVQNVIKFMTVLKDKVLDKNGIFILSLNKDAIGKAELSMVEKEFKNTIKIKTD
;
A
#
# COMPACT_ATOMS: atom_id res chain seq x y z
N MET A 1 -7.04 1.47 29.70
CA MET A 1 -6.96 -0.01 29.65
C MET A 1 -7.36 -0.41 28.25
N ASN A 2 -6.44 -1.03 27.52
CA ASN A 2 -6.49 -1.24 26.06
C ASN A 2 -6.34 -2.75 25.77
N ASP A 3 -6.89 -3.58 26.64
CA ASP A 3 -6.65 -5.02 26.67
C ASP A 3 -7.42 -5.76 25.57
N ASP A 4 -8.50 -5.17 25.07
CA ASP A 4 -9.38 -5.76 24.06
C ASP A 4 -8.76 -5.79 22.65
N LYS A 5 -7.92 -4.79 22.32
CA LYS A 5 -7.18 -4.76 21.03
C LYS A 5 -6.02 -5.76 21.03
N SER A 6 -5.31 -5.89 22.15
CA SER A 6 -4.22 -6.84 22.33
C SER A 6 -4.72 -8.29 22.21
N TYR A 7 -5.88 -8.58 22.79
CA TYR A 7 -6.49 -9.91 22.73
C TYR A 7 -6.93 -10.30 21.31
N ARG A 8 -7.53 -9.37 20.55
CA ARG A 8 -7.98 -9.62 19.17
C ARG A 8 -6.83 -9.83 18.20
N ASP A 9 -5.75 -9.07 18.34
CA ASP A 9 -4.57 -9.20 17.47
C ASP A 9 -3.83 -10.52 17.77
N GLY A 10 -3.65 -10.87 19.05
CA GLY A 10 -3.06 -12.17 19.45
C GLY A 10 -3.91 -13.38 19.05
N TYR A 11 -5.24 -13.23 19.07
CA TYR A 11 -6.16 -14.28 18.62
C TYR A 11 -6.03 -14.56 17.11
N LYS A 12 -5.86 -13.51 16.30
CA LYS A 12 -5.70 -13.63 14.84
C LYS A 12 -4.38 -14.26 14.44
N ASP A 13 -3.29 -13.86 15.09
CA ASP A 13 -1.98 -14.47 14.90
C ASP A 13 -2.02 -15.95 15.30
N GLY A 14 -2.77 -16.29 16.36
CA GLY A 14 -3.05 -17.66 16.78
C GLY A 14 -3.79 -18.48 15.72
N ILE A 15 -4.86 -17.94 15.13
CA ILE A 15 -5.61 -18.64 14.06
C ILE A 15 -4.75 -18.83 12.81
N LYS A 16 -3.99 -17.81 12.41
CA LYS A 16 -3.10 -17.89 11.23
C LYS A 16 -2.00 -18.94 11.43
N PHE A 17 -1.41 -19.00 12.62
CA PHE A 17 -0.46 -20.04 12.99
C PHE A 17 -1.12 -21.43 12.99
N ALA A 18 -2.34 -21.55 13.53
CA ALA A 18 -3.08 -22.80 13.56
C ALA A 18 -3.41 -23.35 12.15
N ILE A 19 -3.79 -22.48 11.21
CA ILE A 19 -4.02 -22.86 9.80
C ILE A 19 -2.73 -23.38 9.16
N GLN A 20 -1.59 -22.71 9.39
CA GLN A 20 -0.30 -23.15 8.86
C GLN A 20 0.13 -24.49 9.45
N ALA A 21 0.02 -24.65 10.77
CA ALA A 21 0.34 -25.90 11.45
C ALA A 21 -0.58 -27.05 10.98
N ALA A 22 -1.87 -26.80 10.84
CA ALA A 22 -2.84 -27.79 10.36
C ALA A 22 -2.49 -28.31 8.95
N ARG A 23 -2.09 -27.41 8.04
CA ARG A 23 -1.62 -27.78 6.69
C ARG A 23 -0.31 -28.58 6.72
N MET A 24 0.63 -28.21 7.58
CA MET A 24 1.90 -28.94 7.72
C MET A 24 1.73 -30.33 8.32
N LEU A 25 0.76 -30.50 9.21
CA LEU A 25 0.45 -31.76 9.88
C LEU A 25 -0.53 -32.65 9.10
N GLY A 26 -0.99 -32.20 7.93
CA GLY A 26 -1.96 -32.95 7.12
C GLY A 26 -3.30 -33.16 7.82
N ILE A 27 -3.71 -32.22 8.66
CA ILE A 27 -5.03 -32.24 9.33
C ILE A 27 -6.13 -32.11 8.27
N SER A 28 -7.32 -32.65 8.55
CA SER A 28 -8.43 -32.68 7.61
C SER A 28 -8.79 -31.30 7.04
N GLU A 29 -9.07 -31.25 5.75
CA GLU A 29 -9.49 -30.03 5.04
C GLU A 29 -10.74 -29.39 5.68
N GLU A 30 -11.66 -30.18 6.20
CA GLU A 30 -12.86 -29.69 6.91
C GLU A 30 -12.51 -28.84 8.15
N PHE A 31 -11.41 -29.17 8.83
CA PHE A 31 -10.92 -28.41 9.98
C PHE A 31 -10.22 -27.11 9.55
N ILE A 32 -9.45 -27.18 8.46
CA ILE A 32 -8.81 -26.00 7.85
C ILE A 32 -9.87 -25.01 7.37
N ASP A 33 -10.90 -25.48 6.66
CA ASP A 33 -12.03 -24.67 6.20
C ASP A 33 -12.80 -24.00 7.34
N ARG A 34 -12.87 -24.66 8.50
CA ARG A 34 -13.49 -24.08 9.69
C ARG A 34 -12.64 -22.94 10.25
N LEU A 35 -11.33 -23.13 10.35
CA LEU A 35 -10.39 -22.09 10.82
C LEU A 35 -10.33 -20.90 9.85
N GLU A 36 -10.39 -21.15 8.54
CA GLU A 36 -10.41 -20.09 7.52
C GLU A 36 -11.73 -19.31 7.54
N ARG A 37 -12.86 -19.99 7.76
CA ARG A 37 -14.15 -19.33 8.00
C ARG A 37 -14.09 -18.48 9.26
N GLU A 38 -13.47 -18.96 10.33
CA GLU A 38 -13.34 -18.22 11.58
C GLU A 38 -12.42 -16.99 11.44
N TYR A 39 -11.31 -17.13 10.71
CA TYR A 39 -10.44 -16.02 10.32
C TYR A 39 -11.21 -14.96 9.48
N SER A 40 -12.03 -15.43 8.53
CA SER A 40 -12.79 -14.57 7.60
C SER A 40 -14.04 -13.96 8.23
N SER A 41 -14.63 -14.60 9.24
CA SER A 41 -15.81 -14.10 9.96
C SER A 41 -15.49 -12.86 10.80
N GLY A 42 -14.21 -12.63 11.11
CA GLY A 42 -13.72 -11.37 11.70
C GLY A 42 -13.62 -10.19 10.73
N ASN A 43 -13.95 -10.36 9.45
CA ASN A 43 -13.80 -9.37 8.36
C ASN A 43 -15.14 -8.78 7.85
N GLY A 44 -16.25 -9.00 8.57
CA GLY A 44 -17.61 -8.85 8.05
C GLY A 44 -18.17 -7.48 7.69
N GLU A 45 -17.48 -6.34 7.87
CA GLU A 45 -18.09 -5.03 7.56
C GLU A 45 -17.24 -4.00 6.79
N ASN A 46 -15.96 -4.25 6.46
CA ASN A 46 -15.10 -3.24 5.83
C ASN A 46 -14.03 -3.78 4.85
N ALA A 47 -14.34 -4.83 4.07
CA ALA A 47 -13.45 -5.22 2.97
C ALA A 47 -13.44 -4.11 1.90
N ILE A 48 -12.33 -3.37 1.80
CA ILE A 48 -12.20 -2.28 0.82
C ILE A 48 -12.14 -2.91 -0.58
N LYS A 49 -13.21 -2.71 -1.36
CA LYS A 49 -13.26 -3.15 -2.76
C LYS A 49 -12.54 -2.14 -3.64
N LEU A 50 -11.34 -2.51 -4.11
CA LEU A 50 -10.61 -1.74 -5.09
C LEU A 50 -11.17 -1.97 -6.50
N VAL A 51 -11.27 -0.91 -7.29
CA VAL A 51 -11.83 -0.87 -8.65
C VAL A 51 -10.72 -0.45 -9.60
N TYR A 52 -10.60 -1.17 -10.72
CA TYR A 52 -9.65 -0.82 -11.78
C TYR A 52 -10.03 0.51 -12.44
N GLY A 53 -9.00 1.28 -12.82
CA GLY A 53 -9.19 2.61 -13.39
C GLY A 53 -9.48 3.68 -12.34
N GLU A 54 -9.25 3.39 -11.05
CA GLU A 54 -9.49 4.34 -9.96
C GLU A 54 -8.24 4.66 -9.14
N THR A 55 -8.34 5.75 -8.39
CA THR A 55 -7.28 6.24 -7.50
C THR A 55 -7.79 6.35 -6.07
N TYR A 56 -6.91 6.09 -5.11
CA TYR A 56 -7.23 6.04 -3.69
C TYR A 56 -6.22 6.86 -2.90
N LEU A 57 -6.71 7.61 -1.93
CA LEU A 57 -5.89 8.39 -0.99
C LEU A 57 -6.16 7.92 0.44
N ILE A 58 -5.12 7.47 1.11
CA ILE A 58 -5.16 6.96 2.49
C ILE A 58 -4.53 8.00 3.39
N TYR A 59 -5.25 8.39 4.44
CA TYR A 59 -4.73 9.28 5.47
C TYR A 59 -4.31 8.46 6.68
N GLU A 60 -3.00 8.31 6.84
CA GLU A 60 -2.41 7.55 7.93
C GLU A 60 -1.08 8.19 8.35
N ARG A 61 -0.78 8.17 9.66
CA ARG A 61 0.49 8.69 10.19
C ARG A 61 1.66 7.76 9.96
N ARG A 62 1.36 6.48 9.82
CA ARG A 62 2.27 5.39 9.49
C ARG A 62 1.58 4.54 8.44
N ASN A 63 2.32 4.00 7.50
CA ASN A 63 1.87 3.20 6.36
C ASN A 63 1.20 1.85 6.69
N LYS A 64 0.62 1.67 7.87
CA LYS A 64 0.11 0.37 8.35
C LYS A 64 -1.08 -0.12 7.52
N LYS A 65 -2.08 0.72 7.29
CA LYS A 65 -3.31 0.33 6.60
C LYS A 65 -3.10 0.22 5.10
N GLY A 66 -2.33 1.13 4.52
CA GLY A 66 -1.93 1.00 3.12
C GLY A 66 -1.16 -0.29 2.86
N MET A 67 -0.17 -0.63 3.70
CA MET A 67 0.55 -1.92 3.58
C MET A 67 -0.33 -3.14 3.80
N GLU A 68 -1.32 -3.08 4.70
CA GLU A 68 -2.32 -4.15 4.88
C GLU A 68 -3.10 -4.40 3.59
N ILE A 69 -3.65 -3.33 3.00
CA ILE A 69 -4.38 -3.40 1.71
C ILE A 69 -3.49 -3.98 0.62
N ILE A 70 -2.25 -3.50 0.51
CA ILE A 70 -1.33 -4.00 -0.51
C ILE A 70 -0.95 -5.46 -0.27
N SER A 71 -0.83 -5.89 0.98
CA SER A 71 -0.61 -7.30 1.30
C SER A 71 -1.76 -8.19 0.81
N GLU A 72 -3.01 -7.74 1.01
CA GLU A 72 -4.20 -8.46 0.52
C GLU A 72 -4.25 -8.52 -1.02
N VAL A 73 -3.90 -7.42 -1.69
CA VAL A 73 -3.81 -7.36 -3.16
C VAL A 73 -2.67 -8.26 -3.67
N ALA A 74 -1.55 -8.33 -2.93
CA ALA A 74 -0.40 -9.15 -3.29
C ALA A 74 -0.73 -10.64 -3.19
N VAL A 75 -1.45 -11.07 -2.16
CA VAL A 75 -1.92 -12.46 -1.99
C VAL A 75 -2.83 -12.89 -3.14
N GLN A 76 -3.62 -11.97 -3.71
CA GLN A 76 -4.48 -12.24 -4.87
C GLN A 76 -3.70 -12.36 -6.19
N GLY A 77 -2.38 -12.12 -6.19
CA GLY A 77 -1.52 -12.31 -7.35
C GLY A 77 -1.50 -11.14 -8.34
N PHE A 78 -2.12 -10.00 -8.03
CA PHE A 78 -2.10 -8.84 -8.91
C PHE A 78 -0.70 -8.23 -9.03
N PRO A 79 -0.29 -7.74 -10.21
CA PRO A 79 1.01 -7.10 -10.36
C PRO A 79 1.03 -5.76 -9.63
N ILE A 80 1.98 -5.58 -8.71
CA ILE A 80 2.05 -4.39 -7.84
C ILE A 80 3.45 -3.77 -7.93
N ILE A 81 3.49 -2.44 -7.95
CA ILE A 81 4.69 -1.65 -7.66
C ILE A 81 4.47 -0.97 -6.32
N VAL A 82 5.40 -1.17 -5.38
CA VAL A 82 5.39 -0.51 -4.07
C VAL A 82 6.58 0.43 -3.98
N MET A 83 6.33 1.72 -3.80
CA MET A 83 7.38 2.68 -3.47
C MET A 83 7.24 3.10 -2.02
N SER A 84 8.23 2.75 -1.20
CA SER A 84 8.11 2.94 0.24
C SER A 84 9.42 3.19 0.96
N ARG A 85 9.33 3.94 2.05
CA ARG A 85 10.43 4.09 3.01
C ARG A 85 10.64 2.85 3.89
N ASP A 86 9.63 1.99 4.01
CA ASP A 86 9.71 0.79 4.84
C ASP A 86 10.28 -0.39 4.04
N ALA A 87 11.59 -0.33 3.79
CA ALA A 87 12.32 -1.37 3.05
C ALA A 87 12.26 -2.77 3.70
N ARG A 88 11.76 -2.90 4.93
CA ARG A 88 11.62 -4.18 5.65
C ARG A 88 10.20 -4.77 5.54
N SER A 89 9.32 -4.15 4.75
CA SER A 89 7.97 -4.65 4.56
C SER A 89 7.98 -6.07 3.95
N PRO A 90 7.24 -7.03 4.53
CA PRO A 90 7.17 -8.40 3.98
C PRO A 90 6.49 -8.44 2.61
N VAL A 91 5.79 -7.38 2.21
CA VAL A 91 5.18 -7.26 0.87
C VAL A 91 6.20 -7.41 -0.26
N GLY A 92 7.47 -7.05 -0.02
CA GLY A 92 8.54 -7.20 -1.01
C GLY A 92 8.88 -8.66 -1.37
N SER A 93 8.49 -9.66 -0.56
CA SER A 93 8.81 -11.07 -0.85
C SER A 93 7.88 -11.73 -1.86
N PHE A 94 6.76 -11.08 -2.22
CA PHE A 94 5.80 -11.62 -3.17
C PHE A 94 6.32 -11.49 -4.61
N LYS A 95 6.23 -12.57 -5.40
CA LYS A 95 6.77 -12.61 -6.78
C LYS A 95 6.10 -11.60 -7.73
N ASN A 96 4.86 -11.24 -7.47
CA ASN A 96 4.06 -10.26 -8.20
C ASN A 96 4.29 -8.81 -7.73
N VAL A 97 5.15 -8.60 -6.73
CA VAL A 97 5.48 -7.28 -6.20
C VAL A 97 6.86 -6.85 -6.69
N LYS A 98 6.93 -5.63 -7.21
CA LYS A 98 8.16 -4.89 -7.46
C LYS A 98 8.32 -3.82 -6.38
N PHE A 99 9.15 -4.09 -5.39
CA PHE A 99 9.42 -3.16 -4.30
C PHE A 99 10.53 -2.17 -4.68
N ALA A 100 10.31 -0.89 -4.46
CA ALA A 100 11.22 0.20 -4.77
C ALA A 100 11.40 1.06 -3.50
N PRO A 101 12.47 0.86 -2.73
CA PRO A 101 12.72 1.65 -1.53
C PRO A 101 12.89 3.13 -1.88
N ILE A 102 12.37 4.04 -1.06
CA ILE A 102 12.66 5.48 -1.14
C ILE A 102 13.61 5.83 0.00
N THR A 103 14.86 6.13 -0.32
CA THR A 103 15.94 6.34 0.65
C THR A 103 17.10 7.13 0.06
N TYR A 104 17.86 7.83 0.90
CA TYR A 104 19.16 8.41 0.50
C TYR A 104 20.29 7.39 0.49
N ASP A 105 20.06 6.19 1.04
CA ASP A 105 21.05 5.13 1.08
C ASP A 105 21.05 4.35 -0.25
N GLU A 106 21.98 4.70 -1.12
CA GLU A 106 22.15 4.08 -2.44
C GLU A 106 22.53 2.59 -2.33
N THR A 107 23.05 2.13 -1.19
CA THR A 107 23.43 0.71 -1.00
C THR A 107 22.23 -0.23 -0.93
N LEU A 108 21.05 0.32 -0.62
CA LEU A 108 19.80 -0.42 -0.57
C LEU A 108 19.12 -0.55 -1.95
N GLY A 109 19.74 -0.03 -3.01
CA GLY A 109 19.17 -0.03 -4.37
C GLY A 109 17.86 0.76 -4.45
N GLY A 110 17.66 1.71 -3.54
CA GLY A 110 16.49 2.57 -3.48
C GLY A 110 16.64 3.85 -4.28
N PHE A 111 15.52 4.55 -4.46
CA PHE A 111 15.46 5.84 -5.12
C PHE A 111 15.62 6.97 -4.11
N ASN A 112 16.51 7.90 -4.42
CA ASN A 112 16.60 9.16 -3.68
C ASN A 112 15.27 9.93 -3.84
N PRO A 113 14.67 10.47 -2.76
CA PRO A 113 13.38 11.16 -2.84
C PRO A 113 13.39 12.40 -3.75
N THR A 114 14.57 12.96 -4.05
CA THR A 114 14.73 14.10 -4.98
C THR A 114 14.78 13.67 -6.45
N GLN A 115 14.99 12.38 -6.75
CA GLN A 115 15.12 11.84 -8.11
C GLN A 115 13.75 11.46 -8.70
N LEU A 116 12.81 12.41 -8.73
CA LEU A 116 11.45 12.21 -9.24
C LEU A 116 11.40 11.60 -10.64
N SER A 117 12.30 12.01 -11.54
CA SER A 117 12.35 11.48 -12.91
C SER A 117 12.72 10.00 -12.96
N GLN A 118 13.66 9.54 -12.12
CA GLN A 118 14.07 8.13 -12.08
C GLN A 118 12.97 7.26 -11.49
N MET A 119 12.31 7.74 -10.42
CA MET A 119 11.14 7.08 -9.86
C MET A 119 10.02 6.94 -10.90
N GLN A 120 9.78 8.01 -11.66
CA GLN A 120 8.76 8.02 -12.71
C GLN A 120 9.08 7.01 -13.82
N GLU A 121 10.32 7.01 -14.33
CA GLU A 121 10.76 6.08 -15.36
C GLU A 121 10.68 4.62 -14.89
N TYR A 122 11.07 4.35 -13.64
CA TYR A 122 10.95 3.03 -13.04
C TYR A 122 9.50 2.56 -13.03
N VAL A 123 8.56 3.37 -12.55
CA VAL A 123 7.14 3.01 -12.51
C VAL A 123 6.62 2.77 -13.92
N ILE A 124 6.85 3.68 -14.86
CA ILE A 124 6.34 3.57 -16.24
C ILE A 124 6.87 2.30 -16.93
N SER A 125 8.15 1.98 -16.74
CA SER A 125 8.79 0.81 -17.38
C SER A 125 8.32 -0.51 -16.79
N ASN A 126 7.89 -0.53 -15.53
CA ASN A 126 7.52 -1.74 -14.83
C ASN A 126 6.01 -1.96 -14.71
N LEU A 127 5.21 -0.91 -14.89
CA LEU A 127 3.76 -0.96 -14.73
C LEU A 127 3.12 -1.88 -15.79
N LYS A 128 2.31 -2.83 -15.30
CA LYS A 128 1.56 -3.78 -16.13
C LYS A 128 0.11 -3.32 -16.33
N GLU A 129 -0.54 -3.87 -17.36
CA GLU A 129 -2.00 -3.73 -17.51
C GLU A 129 -2.71 -4.20 -16.25
N ARG A 130 -3.71 -3.42 -15.80
CA ARG A 130 -4.42 -3.67 -14.53
C ARG A 130 -3.47 -3.83 -13.33
N GLY A 131 -2.32 -3.15 -13.36
CA GLY A 131 -1.35 -3.12 -12.27
C GLY A 131 -1.75 -2.14 -11.17
N VAL A 132 -1.24 -2.40 -9.97
CA VAL A 132 -1.44 -1.53 -8.80
C VAL A 132 -0.15 -0.78 -8.49
N LEU A 133 -0.22 0.53 -8.37
CA LEU A 133 0.85 1.37 -7.85
C LEU A 133 0.50 1.79 -6.43
N TYR A 134 1.43 1.60 -5.50
CA TYR A 134 1.33 2.11 -4.14
C TYR A 134 2.53 2.97 -3.79
N ILE A 135 2.29 4.14 -3.21
CA ILE A 135 3.32 5.06 -2.71
C ILE A 135 2.93 5.52 -1.31
N ASP A 136 3.83 5.42 -0.32
CA ASP A 136 3.52 5.68 1.10
C ASP A 136 4.47 6.65 1.81
N CYS A 137 4.90 7.71 1.15
CA CYS A 137 5.77 8.70 1.75
C CYS A 137 5.83 9.99 0.94
N ILE A 138 4.70 10.40 0.36
CA ILE A 138 4.70 11.61 -0.46
C ILE A 138 4.98 12.87 0.38
N ASP A 139 4.62 12.86 1.66
CA ASP A 139 4.99 13.88 2.65
C ASP A 139 6.51 14.01 2.79
N TYR A 140 7.22 12.89 2.75
CA TYR A 140 8.69 12.89 2.75
C TYR A 140 9.26 13.46 1.44
N ILE A 141 8.67 13.12 0.30
CA ILE A 141 9.07 13.70 -0.99
C ILE A 141 8.80 15.21 -1.02
N PHE A 142 7.66 15.67 -0.50
CA PHE A 142 7.36 17.10 -0.36
C PHE A 142 8.38 17.82 0.52
N SER A 143 8.75 17.24 1.67
CA SER A 143 9.70 17.87 2.60
C SER A 143 11.14 17.93 2.07
N THR A 144 11.47 17.12 1.07
CA THR A 144 12.82 17.07 0.47
C THR A 144 12.89 17.71 -0.93
N SER A 145 11.76 17.95 -1.57
CA SER A 145 11.70 18.61 -2.88
C SER A 145 11.86 20.12 -2.76
N SER A 146 12.64 20.71 -3.68
CA SER A 146 12.78 22.16 -3.80
C SER A 146 11.52 22.83 -4.37
N SER A 147 10.61 22.08 -4.98
CA SER A 147 9.38 22.59 -5.60
C SER A 147 8.21 21.64 -5.38
N VAL A 148 7.18 22.14 -4.70
CA VAL A 148 5.88 21.46 -4.55
C VAL A 148 5.29 21.14 -5.92
N GLN A 149 5.38 22.06 -6.88
CA GLN A 149 4.83 21.87 -8.22
C GLN A 149 5.45 20.66 -8.94
N ASN A 150 6.74 20.40 -8.72
CA ASN A 150 7.41 19.23 -9.31
C ASN A 150 6.84 17.92 -8.74
N VAL A 151 6.53 17.87 -7.44
CA VAL A 151 5.91 16.70 -6.80
C VAL A 151 4.49 16.49 -7.29
N ILE A 152 3.70 17.57 -7.43
CA ILE A 152 2.35 17.50 -8.01
C ILE A 152 2.42 16.98 -9.44
N LYS A 153 3.28 17.54 -10.29
CA LYS A 153 3.46 17.09 -11.68
C LYS A 153 3.87 15.62 -11.75
N PHE A 154 4.79 15.20 -10.89
CA PHE A 154 5.21 13.80 -10.78
C PHE A 154 4.01 12.88 -10.46
N MET A 155 3.19 13.23 -9.47
CA MET A 155 2.00 12.44 -9.14
C MET A 155 0.97 12.42 -10.26
N THR A 156 0.73 13.56 -10.92
CA THR A 156 -0.20 13.63 -12.06
C THR A 156 0.26 12.73 -13.20
N VAL A 157 1.55 12.76 -13.56
CA VAL A 157 2.08 11.88 -14.61
C VAL A 157 1.95 10.40 -14.24
N LEU A 158 2.27 10.04 -12.99
CA LEU A 158 2.09 8.66 -12.54
C LEU A 158 0.64 8.22 -12.56
N LYS A 159 -0.27 9.08 -12.08
CA LYS A 159 -1.71 8.84 -12.10
C LYS A 159 -2.19 8.56 -13.52
N ASP A 160 -1.90 9.46 -14.45
CA ASP A 160 -2.35 9.34 -15.84
C ASP A 160 -1.83 8.02 -16.45
N LYS A 161 -0.57 7.66 -16.19
CA LYS A 161 0.01 6.40 -16.67
C LYS A 161 -0.59 5.15 -16.04
N VAL A 162 -0.98 5.21 -14.77
CA VAL A 162 -1.68 4.11 -14.11
C VAL A 162 -3.08 3.94 -14.68
N LEU A 163 -3.81 5.04 -14.87
CA LEU A 163 -5.16 5.03 -15.40
C LEU A 163 -5.22 4.63 -16.88
N ASP A 164 -4.24 5.04 -17.69
CA ASP A 164 -4.08 4.60 -19.10
C ASP A 164 -4.04 3.07 -19.23
N LYS A 165 -3.49 2.38 -18.22
CA LYS A 165 -3.40 0.90 -18.15
C LYS A 165 -4.56 0.25 -17.41
N ASN A 166 -5.63 0.99 -17.17
CA ASN A 166 -6.77 0.59 -16.33
C ASN A 166 -6.30 0.02 -14.97
N GLY A 167 -5.22 0.58 -14.44
CA GLY A 167 -4.59 0.18 -13.19
C GLY A 167 -5.24 0.86 -11.98
N ILE A 168 -4.63 0.67 -10.82
CA ILE A 168 -5.07 1.27 -9.56
C ILE A 168 -3.92 2.05 -8.96
N PHE A 169 -4.14 3.31 -8.59
CA PHE A 169 -3.14 4.11 -7.89
C PHE A 169 -3.58 4.37 -6.45
N ILE A 170 -2.84 3.85 -5.49
CA ILE A 170 -3.05 4.07 -4.06
C ILE A 170 -1.92 4.97 -3.53
N LEU A 171 -2.28 6.14 -3.03
CA LEU A 171 -1.37 7.06 -2.36
C LEU A 171 -1.67 7.06 -0.87
N SER A 172 -0.67 6.82 -0.04
CA SER A 172 -0.75 6.98 1.40
C SER A 172 0.06 8.19 1.83
N LEU A 173 -0.51 9.02 2.71
CA LEU A 173 0.15 10.20 3.23
C LEU A 173 -0.25 10.55 4.66
N ASN A 174 0.70 11.15 5.36
CA ASN A 174 0.45 11.81 6.64
C ASN A 174 0.01 13.26 6.40
N LYS A 175 -1.30 13.51 6.50
CA LYS A 175 -1.88 14.86 6.33
C LYS A 175 -1.35 15.88 7.35
N ASP A 176 -0.87 15.42 8.50
CA ASP A 176 -0.33 16.28 9.56
C ASP A 176 1.11 16.74 9.24
N ALA A 177 1.79 16.08 8.29
CA ALA A 177 3.15 16.38 7.87
C ALA A 177 3.23 17.24 6.59
N ILE A 178 2.08 17.53 5.95
CA ILE A 178 1.99 18.30 4.71
C ILE A 178 1.28 19.62 4.99
N GLY A 179 1.74 20.72 4.39
CA GLY A 179 1.06 22.01 4.49
C GLY A 179 -0.35 21.98 3.84
N LYS A 180 -1.23 22.87 4.30
CA LYS A 180 -2.64 22.88 3.86
C LYS A 180 -2.80 23.12 2.36
N ALA A 181 -1.94 23.95 1.77
CA ALA A 181 -2.01 24.27 0.36
C ALA A 181 -1.61 23.06 -0.50
N GLU A 182 -0.51 22.41 -0.12
CA GLU A 182 0.01 21.20 -0.76
C GLU A 182 -0.99 20.06 -0.66
N LEU A 183 -1.56 19.83 0.53
CA LEU A 183 -2.58 18.82 0.74
C LEU A 183 -3.81 19.06 -0.13
N SER A 184 -4.26 20.32 -0.25
CA SER A 184 -5.39 20.67 -1.13
C SER A 184 -5.10 20.39 -2.59
N MET A 185 -3.86 20.59 -3.05
CA MET A 185 -3.46 20.23 -4.41
C MET A 185 -3.49 18.71 -4.62
N VAL A 186 -2.97 17.93 -3.67
CA VAL A 186 -3.06 16.45 -3.71
C VAL A 186 -4.51 15.99 -3.75
N GLU A 187 -5.36 16.49 -2.85
CA GLU A 187 -6.79 16.11 -2.82
C GLU A 187 -7.51 16.42 -4.13
N LYS A 188 -7.16 17.54 -4.80
CA LYS A 188 -7.73 17.90 -6.11
C LYS A 188 -7.29 16.97 -7.23
N GLU A 189 -6.07 16.42 -7.15
CA GLU A 189 -5.56 15.47 -8.13
C GLU A 189 -6.20 14.08 -8.00
N PHE A 190 -6.61 13.70 -6.79
CA PHE A 190 -7.15 12.38 -6.44
C PHE A 190 -8.67 12.39 -6.19
N LYS A 191 -9.44 13.20 -6.93
CA LYS A 191 -10.88 13.48 -6.68
C LYS A 191 -11.80 12.25 -6.48
N ASN A 192 -11.47 11.06 -6.99
CA ASN A 192 -12.27 9.83 -6.82
C ASN A 192 -11.94 9.03 -5.54
N THR A 193 -11.32 9.68 -4.55
CA THR A 193 -10.78 9.05 -3.35
C THR A 193 -11.84 8.45 -2.42
N ILE A 194 -11.67 7.17 -2.05
CA ILE A 194 -12.19 6.63 -0.78
C ILE A 194 -11.23 7.04 0.34
N LYS A 195 -11.67 7.94 1.22
CA LYS A 195 -10.87 8.40 2.37
C LYS A 195 -10.89 7.33 3.46
N ILE A 196 -9.83 6.52 3.52
CA ILE A 196 -9.64 5.59 4.63
C ILE A 196 -9.02 6.37 5.78
N LYS A 197 -9.84 6.69 6.79
CA LYS A 197 -9.36 7.27 8.05
C LYS A 197 -8.91 6.15 8.97
N THR A 198 -7.65 6.19 9.38
CA THR A 198 -7.14 5.35 10.46
C THR A 198 -6.91 6.22 11.68
N ASP A 199 -7.42 5.79 12.83
CA ASP A 199 -7.23 6.44 14.14
C ASP A 199 -5.75 6.47 14.58
#